data_AF-A2GCL6-F1
#
_entry.id   AF-A2GCL6-F1
#
_cell.length_a   1.000
_cell.length_b   1.000
_cell.length_c   1.000
_cell.angle_alpha   90.00
_cell.angle_beta   90.00
_cell.angle_gamma   90.00
#
_symmetry.space_group_name_H-M   'P 1'
#
loop_
_entity.id
_entity.type
_entity.pdbx_description
1 polymer ?
#
loop_
_entity_poly.entity_id
_entity_poly.type
_entity_poly.pdbx_seq_one_letter_code
_entity_poly.pdbx_strand_id
1 'polypeptide(L)'
;MEFRLQDNSIGRPKVDNGTIVDFLRYTLYYPCNNSLTCTPYVTTLKPGYYKFELYGAAGGFARANKGGNGGYSVGYYVNNISTEAYFFLGGKGEDGPKFHKSNNNTPGGFNGGGFRGYDTHYGTYSGGGGGGSTDIRIGSDKIESRIIVAAGGGGACGYDNENEGGNAGGLHGSDGKSLRPEGRVGGGDTDQSGGIAYSYRGATSGSLFYGGNASTMLDAYGGGGGYFGGGGGSSTVDHYQGFCGSGGGGSGYTGGVWSSDRFKVTAETSEGSNEGNGYMNIYYFGNSESNYAIRCKTIVCRCRFRHIYFCLWFK
;
A
#
# COMPACT_ATOMS: atom_id res chain seq x y z
N MET A 1 6.14 -19.47 10.55
CA MET A 1 7.24 -18.55 10.21
C MET A 1 7.38 -17.59 11.37
N GLU A 2 8.60 -17.16 11.67
CA GLU A 2 8.88 -16.22 12.77
C GLU A 2 9.19 -14.86 12.15
N PHE A 3 8.40 -13.85 12.49
CA PHE A 3 8.57 -12.49 11.98
C PHE A 3 9.22 -11.63 13.06
N ARG A 4 10.38 -11.06 12.74
CA ARG A 4 11.10 -10.11 13.57
C ARG A 4 11.14 -8.74 12.90
N LEU A 5 11.37 -7.66 13.64
CA LEU A 5 11.65 -6.38 13.01
C LEU A 5 13.12 -6.29 12.62
N GLN A 6 13.41 -5.57 11.54
CA GLN A 6 14.79 -5.25 11.17
C GLN A 6 15.43 -4.32 12.22
N ASP A 7 14.68 -3.35 12.73
CA ASP A 7 15.08 -2.47 13.84
C ASP A 7 14.08 -2.55 15.02
N ASN A 8 14.45 -3.25 16.08
CA ASN A 8 13.61 -3.40 17.27
C ASN A 8 13.52 -2.13 18.15
N SER A 9 14.26 -1.05 17.84
CA SER A 9 14.20 0.20 18.60
C SER A 9 13.02 1.10 18.20
N ILE A 10 12.48 0.92 16.98
CA ILE A 10 11.45 1.79 16.40
C ILE A 10 10.02 1.24 16.65
N GLY A 11 9.88 -0.04 16.95
CA GLY A 11 8.58 -0.68 17.13
C GLY A 11 8.63 -2.03 17.83
N ARG A 12 7.49 -2.72 17.83
CA ARG A 12 7.38 -4.10 18.35
C ARG A 12 6.63 -4.97 17.35
N PRO A 13 7.00 -6.25 17.20
CA PRO A 13 6.22 -7.16 16.36
C PRO A 13 4.76 -7.23 16.81
N LYS A 14 3.83 -6.99 15.87
CA LYS A 14 2.38 -7.13 16.05
C LYS A 14 1.87 -8.12 15.02
N VAL A 15 1.95 -9.41 15.38
CA VAL A 15 1.62 -10.52 14.48
C VAL A 15 0.52 -11.35 15.10
N ASP A 16 -0.62 -11.44 14.42
CA ASP A 16 -1.64 -12.43 14.71
C ASP A 16 -1.38 -13.69 13.87
N ASN A 17 -1.51 -14.87 14.47
CA ASN A 17 -1.34 -16.14 13.77
C ASN A 17 -2.50 -17.08 14.03
N GLY A 18 -2.85 -17.85 13.00
CA GLY A 18 -3.93 -18.82 13.07
C GLY A 18 -3.64 -20.02 12.18
N THR A 19 -4.11 -21.18 12.60
CA THR A 19 -4.14 -22.38 11.75
C THR A 19 -5.56 -22.55 11.24
N ILE A 20 -5.73 -22.52 9.92
CA ILE A 20 -6.96 -22.92 9.25
C ILE A 20 -6.69 -24.31 8.65
N VAL A 21 -7.71 -25.14 8.53
CA VAL A 21 -7.64 -26.60 8.28
C VAL A 21 -6.56 -27.03 7.28
N ASP A 22 -6.24 -26.21 6.26
CA ASP A 22 -5.29 -26.53 5.20
C ASP A 22 -4.13 -25.52 5.00
N PHE A 23 -4.02 -24.46 5.84
CA PHE A 23 -2.95 -23.46 5.72
C PHE A 23 -2.70 -22.67 7.02
N LEU A 24 -1.50 -22.10 7.11
CA LEU A 24 -1.14 -21.15 8.17
C LEU A 24 -1.45 -19.72 7.70
N ARG A 25 -2.15 -18.95 8.53
CA ARG A 25 -2.39 -17.52 8.31
C ARG A 25 -1.56 -16.70 9.28
N TYR A 26 -0.91 -15.66 8.77
CA TYR A 26 -0.24 -14.62 9.55
C TYR A 26 -0.80 -13.27 9.14
N THR A 27 -1.26 -12.47 10.10
CA THR A 27 -1.64 -11.07 9.85
C THR A 27 -0.60 -10.18 10.50
N LEU A 28 0.11 -9.41 9.69
CA LEU A 28 1.10 -8.44 10.14
C LEU A 28 0.45 -7.07 10.24
N TYR A 29 0.43 -6.50 11.44
CA TYR A 29 -0.03 -5.14 11.67
C TYR A 29 1.15 -4.17 11.77
N TYR A 30 0.91 -2.90 11.44
CA TYR A 30 1.91 -1.84 11.50
C TYR A 30 2.65 -1.80 12.85
N PRO A 31 3.98 -2.07 12.88
CA PRO A 31 4.69 -2.39 14.12
C PRO A 31 5.10 -1.16 14.94
N CYS A 32 5.20 0.00 14.30
CA CYS A 32 5.76 1.19 14.91
C CYS A 32 4.71 2.03 15.64
N ASN A 33 5.16 2.87 16.56
CA ASN A 33 4.30 3.79 17.31
C ASN A 33 4.01 5.08 16.52
N ASN A 34 4.86 5.39 15.54
CA ASN A 34 4.78 6.57 14.70
C ASN A 34 4.53 6.13 13.26
N SER A 35 3.60 6.79 12.56
CA SER A 35 3.23 6.49 11.18
C SER A 35 4.21 7.04 10.13
N LEU A 36 5.25 7.76 10.52
CA LEU A 36 6.13 8.56 9.65
C LEU A 36 7.47 7.82 9.41
N THR A 37 8.01 7.20 10.46
CA THR A 37 9.25 6.43 10.44
C THR A 37 8.98 5.03 10.99
N CYS A 38 9.36 4.00 10.23
CA CYS A 38 9.18 2.62 10.66
C CYS A 38 10.23 1.69 10.07
N THR A 39 10.10 0.41 10.40
CA THR A 39 10.97 -0.69 10.00
C THR A 39 10.11 -1.81 9.40
N PRO A 40 10.61 -2.56 8.40
CA PRO A 40 9.92 -3.73 7.91
C PRO A 40 9.98 -4.88 8.94
N TYR A 41 9.06 -5.84 8.76
CA TYR A 41 9.28 -7.19 9.28
C TYR A 41 10.26 -7.93 8.36
N VAL A 42 11.02 -8.85 8.95
CA VAL A 42 11.95 -9.75 8.25
C VAL A 42 11.64 -11.18 8.65
N THR A 43 11.59 -12.08 7.68
CA THR A 43 11.53 -13.53 7.90
C THR A 43 12.26 -14.26 6.78
N THR A 44 12.55 -15.54 7.01
CA THR A 44 12.96 -16.45 5.93
C THR A 44 11.75 -17.22 5.45
N LEU A 45 11.34 -16.96 4.20
CA LEU A 45 10.33 -17.77 3.53
C LEU A 45 10.90 -19.16 3.27
N LYS A 46 10.18 -20.19 3.70
CA LYS A 46 10.51 -21.58 3.39
C LYS A 46 10.08 -21.91 1.95
N PRO A 47 10.64 -22.96 1.33
CA PRO A 47 10.09 -23.43 0.07
C PRO A 47 8.59 -23.75 0.21
N GLY A 48 7.79 -23.35 -0.77
CA GLY A 48 6.36 -23.63 -0.81
C GLY A 48 5.52 -22.53 -1.43
N TYR A 49 4.23 -22.63 -1.18
CA TYR A 49 3.18 -21.85 -1.85
C TYR A 49 2.55 -20.83 -0.92
N TYR A 50 2.39 -19.61 -1.42
CA TYR A 50 1.94 -18.46 -0.66
C TYR A 50 0.80 -17.72 -1.35
N LYS A 51 -0.13 -17.19 -0.56
CA LYS A 51 -1.00 -16.08 -0.96
C LYS A 51 -0.66 -14.88 -0.10
N PHE A 52 -0.52 -13.72 -0.73
CA PHE A 52 -0.34 -12.45 -0.07
C PHE A 52 -1.55 -11.56 -0.31
N GLU A 53 -2.05 -10.93 0.73
CA GLU A 53 -3.05 -9.86 0.67
C GLU A 53 -2.49 -8.64 1.39
N LEU A 54 -2.38 -7.53 0.70
CA LEU A 54 -1.79 -6.30 1.19
C LEU A 54 -2.84 -5.19 1.19
N TYR A 55 -2.79 -4.37 2.22
CA TYR A 55 -3.59 -3.17 2.36
C TYR A 55 -2.64 -2.00 2.59
N GLY A 56 -2.64 -1.03 1.68
CA GLY A 56 -1.88 0.21 1.84
C GLY A 56 -2.51 1.11 2.91
N ALA A 57 -1.82 2.17 3.31
CA ALA A 57 -2.30 3.05 4.37
C ALA A 57 -3.15 4.21 3.83
N ALA A 58 -4.05 4.73 4.67
CA ALA A 58 -4.83 5.90 4.32
C ALA A 58 -3.99 7.20 4.36
N GLY A 59 -4.44 8.20 3.62
CA GLY A 59 -4.02 9.58 3.79
C GLY A 59 -4.52 10.19 5.09
N GLY A 60 -3.86 11.27 5.49
CA GLY A 60 -4.26 12.07 6.64
C GLY A 60 -5.56 12.82 6.40
N PHE A 61 -6.33 12.99 7.46
CA PHE A 61 -7.58 13.75 7.45
C PHE A 61 -7.27 15.23 7.59
N ALA A 62 -8.23 16.07 7.21
CA ALA A 62 -8.15 17.50 7.46
C ALA A 62 -9.55 18.03 7.79
N ARG A 63 -9.73 18.48 9.03
CA ARG A 63 -11.02 18.90 9.58
C ARG A 63 -12.13 17.84 9.44
N ALA A 64 -13.12 18.09 8.59
CA ALA A 64 -14.24 17.19 8.34
C ALA A 64 -13.99 16.26 7.15
N ASN A 65 -12.94 16.51 6.36
CA ASN A 65 -12.65 15.75 5.15
C ASN A 65 -11.70 14.59 5.43
N LYS A 66 -12.01 13.46 4.82
CA LYS A 66 -11.23 12.22 4.95
C LYS A 66 -10.10 12.19 3.94
N GLY A 67 -8.98 11.63 4.37
CA GLY A 67 -7.91 11.22 3.48
C GLY A 67 -8.39 10.07 2.60
N GLY A 68 -7.75 9.90 1.46
CA GLY A 68 -8.01 8.78 0.59
C GLY A 68 -7.65 7.46 1.28
N ASN A 69 -8.41 6.42 0.98
CA ASN A 69 -8.19 5.09 1.50
C ASN A 69 -6.95 4.45 0.84
N GLY A 70 -6.25 3.62 1.60
CA GLY A 70 -5.18 2.79 1.07
C GLY A 70 -5.73 1.64 0.22
N GLY A 71 -4.99 1.31 -0.83
CA GLY A 71 -5.33 0.32 -1.85
C GLY A 71 -5.24 -1.12 -1.38
N TYR A 72 -5.72 -2.04 -2.22
CA TYR A 72 -5.63 -3.47 -2.00
C TYR A 72 -4.79 -4.13 -3.10
N SER A 73 -4.03 -5.15 -2.74
CA SER A 73 -3.35 -6.01 -3.70
C SER A 73 -3.28 -7.44 -3.19
N VAL A 74 -3.48 -8.38 -4.10
CA VAL A 74 -3.46 -9.80 -3.81
C VAL A 74 -2.71 -10.56 -4.89
N GLY A 75 -2.08 -11.64 -4.51
CA GLY A 75 -1.49 -12.56 -5.48
C GLY A 75 -0.91 -13.81 -4.85
N TYR A 76 -0.62 -14.77 -5.72
CA TYR A 76 0.00 -16.04 -5.38
C TYR A 76 1.50 -16.00 -5.68
N TYR A 77 2.31 -16.59 -4.81
CA TYR A 77 3.76 -16.62 -4.93
C TYR A 77 4.31 -18.01 -4.65
N VAL A 78 5.26 -18.44 -5.48
CA VAL A 78 5.98 -19.71 -5.30
C VAL A 78 7.40 -19.40 -4.86
N ASN A 79 7.78 -19.91 -3.70
CA ASN A 79 9.14 -19.83 -3.22
C ASN A 79 9.81 -21.19 -3.38
N ASN A 80 10.82 -21.30 -4.24
CA ASN A 80 11.49 -22.58 -4.53
C ASN A 80 12.63 -22.89 -3.56
N ILE A 81 13.27 -21.84 -3.03
CA ILE A 81 14.42 -21.95 -2.13
C ILE A 81 14.18 -21.11 -0.89
N SER A 82 14.80 -21.48 0.22
CA SER A 82 14.69 -20.69 1.44
C SER A 82 15.28 -19.30 1.21
N THR A 83 14.46 -18.25 1.29
CA THR A 83 14.83 -16.88 0.88
C THR A 83 14.43 -15.87 1.94
N GLU A 84 15.29 -14.90 2.24
CA GLU A 84 14.93 -13.78 3.11
C GLU A 84 13.89 -12.88 2.44
N ALA A 85 12.92 -12.40 3.22
CA ALA A 85 11.85 -11.55 2.77
C ALA A 85 11.60 -10.41 3.75
N TYR A 86 11.29 -9.25 3.20
CA TYR A 86 11.03 -8.02 3.90
C TYR A 86 9.59 -7.57 3.64
N PHE A 87 8.88 -7.21 4.70
CA PHE A 87 7.46 -6.84 4.65
C PHE A 87 7.31 -5.43 5.18
N PHE A 88 7.14 -4.47 4.27
CA PHE A 88 6.96 -3.07 4.58
C PHE A 88 5.48 -2.77 4.71
N LEU A 89 5.06 -2.21 5.86
CA LEU A 89 3.68 -1.81 6.09
C LEU A 89 3.59 -0.29 6.04
N GLY A 90 2.70 0.24 5.20
CA GLY A 90 2.54 1.68 5.05
C GLY A 90 2.07 2.35 6.34
N GLY A 91 2.60 3.53 6.64
CA GLY A 91 2.06 4.36 7.71
C GLY A 91 0.93 5.25 7.22
N LYS A 92 -0.08 5.51 8.06
CA LYS A 92 -1.12 6.51 7.75
C LYS A 92 -0.48 7.89 7.64
N GLY A 93 -0.88 8.67 6.64
CA GLY A 93 -0.51 10.08 6.57
C GLY A 93 -0.96 10.82 7.83
N GLU A 94 -0.17 11.80 8.27
CA GLU A 94 -0.52 12.57 9.48
C GLU A 94 -1.75 13.44 9.21
N ASP A 95 -2.70 13.44 10.15
CA ASP A 95 -3.87 14.30 10.09
C ASP A 95 -3.46 15.78 10.26
N GLY A 96 -4.08 16.67 9.50
CA GLY A 96 -3.91 18.10 9.65
C GLY A 96 -4.59 18.59 10.94
N PRO A 97 -3.86 19.10 11.95
CA PRO A 97 -4.49 19.67 13.12
C PRO A 97 -5.23 20.98 12.79
N LYS A 98 -6.23 21.29 13.63
CA LYS A 98 -7.11 22.44 13.41
C LYS A 98 -6.40 23.81 13.49
N PHE A 99 -5.24 23.89 14.13
CA PHE A 99 -4.45 25.12 14.30
C PHE A 99 -2.96 24.78 14.27
N HIS A 100 -2.16 25.57 13.58
CA HIS A 100 -0.72 25.32 13.48
C HIS A 100 0.10 26.61 13.58
N LYS A 101 1.06 26.64 14.51
CA LYS A 101 2.15 27.62 14.48
C LYS A 101 3.15 27.26 13.38
N SER A 102 3.62 28.31 12.72
CA SER A 102 4.53 28.34 11.58
C SER A 102 5.87 27.68 11.81
N ASN A 103 6.03 26.44 11.32
CA ASN A 103 7.29 25.78 10.97
C ASN A 103 7.25 24.25 10.77
N ASN A 104 6.11 23.56 10.95
CA ASN A 104 6.10 22.09 10.92
C ASN A 104 5.48 21.53 9.62
N ASN A 105 6.33 21.10 8.68
CA ASN A 105 5.96 20.10 7.68
C ASN A 105 5.49 18.85 8.43
N THR A 106 4.20 18.51 8.45
CA THR A 106 3.88 17.14 8.89
C THR A 106 4.21 16.16 7.78
N PRO A 107 4.89 15.07 8.12
CA PRO A 107 5.27 14.08 7.14
C PRO A 107 4.09 13.32 6.55
N GLY A 108 4.32 12.80 5.35
CA GLY A 108 3.53 11.70 4.84
C GLY A 108 3.82 10.42 5.61
N GLY A 109 2.97 9.43 5.38
CA GLY A 109 3.09 8.10 5.94
C GLY A 109 4.36 7.38 5.48
N PHE A 110 4.94 6.61 6.40
CA PHE A 110 6.08 5.75 6.16
C PHE A 110 5.88 4.88 4.92
N ASN A 111 6.96 4.66 4.17
CA ASN A 111 6.98 3.91 2.92
C ASN A 111 6.34 4.65 1.73
N GLY A 112 6.67 5.94 1.61
CA GLY A 112 6.53 6.70 0.38
C GLY A 112 5.42 7.75 0.36
N GLY A 113 4.72 8.02 1.47
CA GLY A 113 3.69 9.07 1.50
C GLY A 113 4.28 10.47 1.33
N GLY A 114 3.61 11.31 0.54
CA GLY A 114 3.99 12.70 0.30
C GLY A 114 3.73 13.60 1.51
N PHE A 115 4.56 14.61 1.70
CA PHE A 115 4.40 15.61 2.75
C PHE A 115 3.22 16.52 2.47
N ARG A 116 2.54 16.99 3.53
CA ARG A 116 1.56 18.06 3.38
C ARG A 116 2.23 19.41 3.09
N GLY A 117 1.41 20.35 2.68
CA GLY A 117 1.70 21.78 2.63
C GLY A 117 1.51 22.45 3.99
N TYR A 118 2.07 23.65 4.11
CA TYR A 118 1.99 24.46 5.31
C TYR A 118 1.65 25.90 4.95
N ASP A 119 0.61 26.46 5.58
CA ASP A 119 0.26 27.88 5.47
C ASP A 119 1.14 28.77 6.37
N THR A 120 2.00 29.57 5.75
CA THR A 120 2.92 30.49 6.41
C THR A 120 2.31 31.84 6.83
N HIS A 121 1.07 32.14 6.45
CA HIS A 121 0.53 33.50 6.55
C HIS A 121 -0.42 33.71 7.73
N TYR A 122 -1.32 32.77 8.06
CA TYR A 122 -2.23 32.95 9.21
C TYR A 122 -2.34 31.77 10.19
N GLY A 123 -1.69 30.63 9.94
CA GLY A 123 -1.50 29.56 10.95
C GLY A 123 -2.80 28.86 11.41
N THR A 124 -3.86 28.92 10.61
CA THR A 124 -5.20 28.49 11.01
C THR A 124 -5.74 27.27 10.26
N TYR A 125 -4.99 26.75 9.29
CA TYR A 125 -5.42 25.60 8.51
C TYR A 125 -4.25 24.68 8.17
N SER A 126 -4.50 23.38 8.19
CA SER A 126 -3.49 22.41 7.84
C SER A 126 -4.11 21.12 7.32
N GLY A 127 -3.24 20.34 6.69
CA GLY A 127 -3.59 19.27 5.82
C GLY A 127 -3.22 17.87 6.18
N GLY A 128 -3.84 16.92 5.50
CA GLY A 128 -3.39 15.54 5.52
C GLY A 128 -2.07 15.32 4.77
N GLY A 129 -1.15 14.58 5.36
CA GLY A 129 -0.07 13.92 4.61
C GLY A 129 -0.61 12.76 3.76
N GLY A 130 0.10 12.36 2.71
CA GLY A 130 -0.24 11.16 1.94
C GLY A 130 0.07 9.88 2.72
N GLY A 131 -0.71 8.83 2.52
CA GLY A 131 -0.49 7.51 3.11
C GLY A 131 0.66 6.77 2.44
N GLY A 132 1.33 5.92 3.20
CA GLY A 132 2.39 5.05 2.71
C GLY A 132 1.89 3.77 2.04
N SER A 133 2.72 3.22 1.15
CA SER A 133 2.45 1.93 0.51
C SER A 133 2.78 0.75 1.44
N THR A 134 2.13 -0.38 1.22
CA THR A 134 2.48 -1.67 1.82
C THR A 134 3.06 -2.55 0.73
N ASP A 135 4.21 -3.18 0.96
CA ASP A 135 4.89 -3.99 -0.05
C ASP A 135 5.69 -5.18 0.53
N ILE A 136 5.96 -6.16 -0.33
CA ILE A 136 6.84 -7.30 -0.03
C ILE A 136 8.03 -7.28 -0.96
N ARG A 137 9.23 -7.46 -0.40
CA ARG A 137 10.51 -7.55 -1.12
C ARG A 137 11.19 -8.87 -0.81
N ILE A 138 11.67 -9.56 -1.83
CA ILE A 138 12.29 -10.89 -1.69
C ILE A 138 13.77 -10.83 -2.07
N GLY A 139 14.63 -11.40 -1.22
CA GLY A 139 16.07 -11.49 -1.43
C GLY A 139 16.86 -10.19 -1.17
N SER A 140 16.20 -9.04 -1.13
CA SER A 140 16.79 -7.74 -0.77
C SER A 140 15.70 -6.78 -0.28
N ASP A 141 16.06 -5.82 0.55
CA ASP A 141 15.20 -4.75 1.05
C ASP A 141 15.12 -3.53 0.12
N LYS A 142 15.73 -3.60 -1.08
CA LYS A 142 15.73 -2.51 -2.07
C LYS A 142 14.40 -2.38 -2.81
N ILE A 143 14.06 -1.16 -3.23
CA ILE A 143 12.79 -0.81 -3.90
C ILE A 143 12.57 -1.62 -5.19
N GLU A 144 13.63 -2.01 -5.89
CA GLU A 144 13.57 -2.81 -7.12
C GLU A 144 13.20 -4.28 -6.86
N SER A 145 13.30 -4.75 -5.62
CA SER A 145 12.97 -6.13 -5.23
C SER A 145 11.50 -6.33 -4.83
N ARG A 146 10.66 -5.31 -5.01
CA ARG A 146 9.22 -5.37 -4.75
C ARG A 146 8.53 -6.36 -5.68
N ILE A 147 7.79 -7.31 -5.13
CA ILE A 147 7.01 -8.30 -5.90
C ILE A 147 5.52 -8.00 -5.92
N ILE A 148 5.02 -7.27 -4.93
CA ILE A 148 3.63 -6.84 -4.79
C ILE A 148 3.57 -5.56 -3.96
N VAL A 149 2.71 -4.62 -4.34
CA VAL A 149 2.54 -3.30 -3.68
C VAL A 149 1.06 -2.96 -3.60
N ALA A 150 0.55 -2.67 -2.41
CA ALA A 150 -0.71 -1.98 -2.19
C ALA A 150 -0.44 -0.52 -1.84
N ALA A 151 -0.93 0.42 -2.65
CA ALA A 151 -0.62 1.84 -2.52
C ALA A 151 -1.32 2.54 -1.35
N GLY A 152 -0.76 3.67 -0.92
CA GLY A 152 -1.35 4.56 0.07
C GLY A 152 -2.20 5.66 -0.56
N GLY A 153 -3.21 6.13 0.19
CA GLY A 153 -4.14 7.17 -0.26
C GLY A 153 -3.62 8.60 -0.14
N GLY A 154 -4.19 9.53 -0.90
CA GLY A 154 -3.83 10.95 -0.85
C GLY A 154 -4.34 11.65 0.42
N GLY A 155 -3.66 12.72 0.84
CA GLY A 155 -4.07 13.55 1.97
C GLY A 155 -5.28 14.44 1.63
N ALA A 156 -6.13 14.71 2.63
CA ALA A 156 -7.33 15.52 2.49
C ALA A 156 -7.10 17.01 2.70
N CYS A 157 -7.98 17.81 2.11
CA CYS A 157 -8.05 19.24 2.37
C CYS A 157 -8.91 19.65 3.56
N GLY A 158 -8.50 20.67 4.31
CA GLY A 158 -9.24 21.21 5.46
C GLY A 158 -10.22 22.36 5.14
N TYR A 159 -10.24 22.90 3.93
CA TYR A 159 -11.17 23.94 3.51
C TYR A 159 -12.44 23.34 2.94
N ASP A 160 -13.61 23.93 3.21
CA ASP A 160 -14.95 23.44 2.84
C ASP A 160 -15.21 21.94 3.15
N ASN A 161 -16.43 21.45 2.92
CA ASN A 161 -16.71 20.01 2.98
C ASN A 161 -16.37 19.37 1.61
N GLU A 162 -16.23 18.04 1.53
CA GLU A 162 -16.08 17.27 0.28
C GLU A 162 -14.71 17.35 -0.44
N ASN A 163 -13.67 17.90 0.21
CA ASN A 163 -12.32 17.90 -0.34
C ASN A 163 -11.49 16.72 0.17
N GLU A 164 -11.93 15.52 -0.19
CA GLU A 164 -11.29 14.26 0.20
C GLU A 164 -10.01 13.99 -0.59
N GLY A 165 -9.11 13.20 -0.01
CA GLY A 165 -7.94 12.66 -0.70
C GLY A 165 -8.32 11.60 -1.72
N GLY A 166 -7.50 11.44 -2.77
CA GLY A 166 -7.68 10.39 -3.77
C GLY A 166 -7.42 9.01 -3.18
N ASN A 167 -8.36 8.08 -3.37
CA ASN A 167 -8.17 6.68 -2.98
C ASN A 167 -7.07 6.02 -3.82
N ALA A 168 -6.38 5.05 -3.21
CA ALA A 168 -5.27 4.35 -3.83
C ALA A 168 -5.64 2.95 -4.31
N GLY A 169 -4.76 2.39 -5.14
CA GLY A 169 -4.86 1.02 -5.66
C GLY A 169 -5.44 0.97 -7.06
N GLY A 170 -5.50 -0.24 -7.63
CA GLY A 170 -5.68 -0.39 -9.08
C GLY A 170 -4.40 -0.07 -9.85
N LEU A 171 -4.47 -0.14 -11.18
CA LEU A 171 -3.40 0.35 -12.06
C LEU A 171 -3.32 1.89 -12.06
N HIS A 172 -4.32 2.56 -11.51
CA HIS A 172 -4.43 4.00 -11.43
C HIS A 172 -5.00 4.38 -10.06
N GLY A 173 -4.26 5.17 -9.28
CA GLY A 173 -4.85 5.85 -8.14
C GLY A 173 -5.89 6.89 -8.59
N SER A 174 -6.80 7.27 -7.70
CA SER A 174 -7.76 8.33 -7.95
C SER A 174 -7.16 9.71 -7.72
N ASP A 175 -7.62 10.69 -8.49
CA ASP A 175 -7.34 12.11 -8.23
C ASP A 175 -7.85 12.54 -6.85
N GLY A 176 -7.21 13.54 -6.25
CA GLY A 176 -7.78 14.26 -5.12
C GLY A 176 -9.03 15.04 -5.54
N LYS A 177 -9.81 15.52 -4.56
CA LYS A 177 -10.97 16.39 -4.81
C LYS A 177 -10.69 17.86 -4.49
N SER A 178 -11.39 18.74 -5.22
CA SER A 178 -11.50 20.16 -4.91
C SER A 178 -12.87 20.67 -5.34
N LEU A 179 -13.55 21.41 -4.48
CA LEU A 179 -14.82 22.08 -4.79
C LEU A 179 -14.66 23.36 -5.61
N ARG A 180 -13.43 23.85 -5.78
CA ARG A 180 -13.15 25.16 -6.37
C ARG A 180 -12.08 25.01 -7.45
N PRO A 181 -12.26 25.58 -8.65
CA PRO A 181 -11.30 25.43 -9.75
C PRO A 181 -9.93 26.03 -9.44
N GLU A 182 -9.84 26.92 -8.46
CA GLU A 182 -8.59 27.50 -7.98
C GLU A 182 -7.75 26.49 -7.20
N GLY A 183 -8.41 25.52 -6.54
CA GLY A 183 -7.79 24.36 -5.93
C GLY A 183 -7.36 23.36 -6.99
N ARG A 184 -6.06 23.08 -7.05
CA ARG A 184 -5.48 22.16 -8.04
C ARG A 184 -5.19 20.85 -7.35
N VAL A 185 -6.03 19.86 -7.62
CA VAL A 185 -5.88 18.52 -7.05
C VAL A 185 -4.61 17.86 -7.56
N GLY A 186 -4.01 17.04 -6.72
CA GLY A 186 -3.01 16.09 -7.17
C GLY A 186 -3.68 15.01 -7.99
N GLY A 187 -3.16 14.77 -9.19
CA GLY A 187 -3.61 13.67 -10.01
C GLY A 187 -3.29 12.33 -9.33
N GLY A 188 -4.16 11.36 -9.51
CA GLY A 188 -3.82 9.97 -9.38
C GLY A 188 -2.72 9.61 -10.36
N ASP A 189 -2.06 8.49 -10.10
CA ASP A 189 -0.96 8.01 -10.90
C ASP A 189 -1.41 6.96 -11.93
N THR A 190 -0.44 6.42 -12.66
CA THR A 190 -0.63 5.27 -13.53
C THR A 190 0.40 4.20 -13.19
N ASP A 191 0.20 3.00 -13.72
CA ASP A 191 1.15 1.89 -13.64
C ASP A 191 2.47 2.17 -14.39
N GLN A 192 2.63 3.35 -14.99
CA GLN A 192 3.79 3.77 -15.78
C GLN A 192 4.41 5.10 -15.32
N SER A 193 3.68 5.92 -14.55
CA SER A 193 4.13 7.25 -14.16
C SER A 193 3.43 7.75 -12.90
N GLY A 194 4.12 8.57 -12.12
CA GLY A 194 3.55 9.23 -10.94
C GLY A 194 2.47 10.25 -11.29
N GLY A 195 1.57 10.47 -10.34
CA GLY A 195 0.46 11.40 -10.50
C GLY A 195 0.93 12.85 -10.64
N ILE A 196 0.31 13.58 -11.55
CA ILE A 196 0.73 14.95 -11.90
C ILE A 196 0.25 15.93 -10.84
N ALA A 197 1.15 16.81 -10.40
CA ALA A 197 0.79 17.96 -9.58
C ALA A 197 0.89 19.26 -10.39
N TYR A 198 0.05 20.23 -10.03
CA TYR A 198 0.26 21.60 -10.47
C TYR A 198 1.45 22.21 -9.71
N SER A 199 2.63 22.24 -10.33
CA SER A 199 3.94 22.52 -9.71
C SER A 199 4.15 23.95 -9.20
N TYR A 200 3.08 24.75 -9.13
CA TYR A 200 3.13 26.07 -8.55
C TYR A 200 3.29 25.99 -7.02
N ARG A 201 4.01 26.97 -6.45
CA ARG A 201 4.27 27.08 -5.00
C ARG A 201 4.93 25.84 -4.37
N GLY A 202 5.65 25.06 -5.17
CA GLY A 202 6.49 23.95 -4.67
C GLY A 202 5.76 22.61 -4.51
N ALA A 203 4.53 22.46 -5.01
CA ALA A 203 3.93 21.13 -5.13
C ALA A 203 4.73 20.28 -6.11
N THR A 204 4.85 18.98 -5.85
CA THR A 204 5.57 18.05 -6.72
C THR A 204 4.64 16.95 -7.21
N SER A 205 4.89 16.50 -8.44
CA SER A 205 4.28 15.28 -8.93
C SER A 205 4.79 14.08 -8.13
N GLY A 206 4.02 13.00 -8.10
CA GLY A 206 4.51 11.72 -7.61
C GLY A 206 5.57 11.13 -8.54
N SER A 207 6.22 10.09 -8.08
CA SER A 207 7.26 9.36 -8.82
C SER A 207 7.20 7.88 -8.49
N LEU A 208 8.13 7.08 -9.03
CA LEU A 208 8.28 5.70 -8.58
C LEU A 208 8.44 5.69 -7.05
N PHE A 209 7.65 4.87 -6.37
CA PHE A 209 7.62 4.73 -4.91
C PHE A 209 7.09 5.94 -4.11
N TYR A 210 7.47 7.17 -4.45
CA TYR A 210 7.14 8.36 -3.66
C TYR A 210 5.90 9.11 -4.17
N GLY A 211 4.98 9.41 -3.24
CA GLY A 211 3.92 10.40 -3.43
C GLY A 211 4.47 11.82 -3.46
N GLY A 212 3.78 12.68 -4.21
CA GLY A 212 4.14 14.07 -4.40
C GLY A 212 3.92 14.91 -3.14
N ASN A 213 4.82 15.84 -2.87
CA ASN A 213 4.66 16.81 -1.79
C ASN A 213 3.70 17.90 -2.22
N ALA A 214 2.92 18.40 -1.27
CA ALA A 214 2.00 19.48 -1.57
C ALA A 214 2.69 20.85 -1.68
N SER A 215 1.95 21.84 -2.19
CA SER A 215 2.44 23.22 -2.25
C SER A 215 2.74 23.79 -0.86
N THR A 216 3.79 24.61 -0.80
CA THR A 216 4.11 25.46 0.34
C THR A 216 3.25 26.73 0.34
N MET A 217 3.10 27.37 1.52
CA MET A 217 2.35 28.62 1.72
C MET A 217 0.82 28.51 1.62
N LEU A 218 0.27 27.30 1.44
CA LEU A 218 -1.17 27.04 1.36
C LEU A 218 -1.53 25.72 2.06
N ASP A 219 -2.83 25.61 2.33
CA ASP A 219 -3.57 24.39 2.61
C ASP A 219 -3.46 23.42 1.43
N ALA A 220 -2.43 22.57 1.40
CA ALA A 220 -2.25 21.61 0.32
C ALA A 220 -1.76 20.27 0.89
N TYR A 221 -1.99 19.18 0.16
CA TYR A 221 -1.98 17.83 0.75
C TYR A 221 -1.12 16.84 -0.03
N GLY A 222 -0.49 15.91 0.70
CA GLY A 222 0.49 15.00 0.11
C GLY A 222 -0.17 13.91 -0.73
N GLY A 223 0.44 13.55 -1.85
CA GLY A 223 0.05 12.39 -2.63
C GLY A 223 0.41 11.09 -1.91
N GLY A 224 -0.37 10.04 -2.12
CA GLY A 224 -0.10 8.72 -1.56
C GLY A 224 1.08 8.02 -2.23
N GLY A 225 1.85 7.22 -1.48
CA GLY A 225 2.92 6.38 -2.05
C GLY A 225 2.37 5.14 -2.75
N GLY A 226 3.17 4.46 -3.56
CA GLY A 226 2.70 3.27 -4.30
C GLY A 226 3.77 2.61 -5.16
N TYR A 227 3.36 1.88 -6.19
CA TYR A 227 4.29 1.49 -7.25
C TYR A 227 4.79 2.76 -7.93
N PHE A 228 3.85 3.55 -8.43
CA PHE A 228 3.99 4.99 -8.56
C PHE A 228 3.17 5.69 -7.47
N GLY A 229 3.59 6.90 -7.09
CA GLY A 229 2.88 7.71 -6.11
C GLY A 229 1.97 8.74 -6.79
N GLY A 230 0.91 9.14 -6.09
CA GLY A 230 0.00 10.21 -6.52
C GLY A 230 0.65 11.59 -6.43
N GLY A 231 0.08 12.57 -7.14
CA GLY A 231 0.54 13.96 -7.12
C GLY A 231 0.17 14.69 -5.82
N GLY A 232 0.99 15.67 -5.45
CA GLY A 232 0.66 16.61 -4.38
C GLY A 232 -0.41 17.62 -4.81
N GLY A 233 -1.23 18.04 -3.86
CA GLY A 233 -2.20 19.11 -4.03
C GLY A 233 -1.56 20.50 -4.13
N SER A 234 -2.27 21.46 -4.73
CA SER A 234 -1.84 22.85 -4.91
C SER A 234 -3.03 23.80 -5.06
N SER A 235 -2.75 25.08 -5.33
CA SER A 235 -3.75 26.11 -5.64
C SER A 235 -3.16 27.26 -6.44
N THR A 236 -4.03 27.96 -7.19
CA THR A 236 -3.66 29.05 -8.11
C THR A 236 -3.72 30.44 -7.48
N VAL A 237 -4.30 30.58 -6.30
CA VAL A 237 -4.52 31.89 -5.65
C VAL A 237 -3.83 31.97 -4.29
N ASP A 238 -3.71 33.19 -3.76
CA ASP A 238 -3.15 33.46 -2.44
C ASP A 238 -4.17 33.30 -1.29
N HIS A 239 -3.62 33.21 -0.09
CA HIS A 239 -4.21 32.90 1.22
C HIS A 239 -5.64 33.38 1.52
N TYR A 240 -6.07 34.56 1.07
CA TYR A 240 -7.35 35.16 1.53
C TYR A 240 -8.61 34.46 0.98
N GLN A 241 -8.46 33.56 0.01
CA GLN A 241 -9.59 32.90 -0.64
C GLN A 241 -9.78 31.44 -0.21
N GLY A 242 -8.80 30.84 0.49
CA GLY A 242 -8.94 29.53 1.12
C GLY A 242 -9.00 28.31 0.17
N PHE A 243 -8.73 28.47 -1.13
CA PHE A 243 -8.86 27.36 -2.06
C PHE A 243 -7.68 26.39 -2.01
N CYS A 244 -8.00 25.11 -2.07
CA CYS A 244 -7.07 24.02 -1.88
C CYS A 244 -7.41 22.83 -2.80
N GLY A 245 -6.42 22.01 -3.14
CA GLY A 245 -6.64 20.74 -3.81
C GLY A 245 -6.04 19.60 -3.00
N SER A 246 -6.80 18.51 -2.81
CA SER A 246 -6.35 17.28 -2.15
C SER A 246 -5.28 16.53 -2.95
N GLY A 247 -4.50 15.68 -2.28
CA GLY A 247 -3.51 14.83 -2.93
C GLY A 247 -4.15 13.63 -3.64
N GLY A 248 -3.50 13.14 -4.70
CA GLY A 248 -3.91 11.92 -5.40
C GLY A 248 -3.46 10.64 -4.69
N GLY A 249 -4.14 9.53 -4.93
CA GLY A 249 -3.72 8.20 -4.48
C GLY A 249 -2.61 7.61 -5.36
N GLY A 250 -1.86 6.64 -4.82
CA GLY A 250 -0.88 5.87 -5.62
C GLY A 250 -1.47 4.59 -6.24
N SER A 251 -0.69 3.94 -7.11
CA SER A 251 -1.06 2.71 -7.85
C SER A 251 -0.48 1.47 -7.20
N GLY A 252 -1.22 0.37 -7.30
CA GLY A 252 -0.72 -0.94 -6.88
C GLY A 252 0.22 -1.57 -7.90
N TYR A 253 0.78 -2.71 -7.53
CA TYR A 253 1.62 -3.52 -8.42
C TYR A 253 1.55 -4.99 -8.03
N THR A 254 1.44 -5.87 -9.01
CA THR A 254 1.37 -7.32 -8.83
C THR A 254 2.31 -8.08 -9.77
N GLY A 255 3.31 -7.41 -10.36
CA GLY A 255 4.16 -8.01 -11.39
C GLY A 255 5.09 -9.14 -10.92
N GLY A 256 5.29 -9.32 -9.61
CA GLY A 256 6.06 -10.42 -9.03
C GLY A 256 5.21 -11.55 -8.43
N VAL A 257 3.90 -11.55 -8.66
CA VAL A 257 2.95 -12.57 -8.18
C VAL A 257 2.03 -13.03 -9.33
N TRP A 258 1.30 -14.13 -9.13
CA TRP A 258 0.49 -14.76 -10.17
C TRP A 258 -0.94 -15.04 -9.71
N SER A 259 -1.83 -15.31 -10.67
CA SER A 259 -3.12 -15.96 -10.41
C SER A 259 -2.92 -17.48 -10.28
N SER A 260 -3.79 -18.13 -9.52
CA SER A 260 -3.82 -19.58 -9.38
C SER A 260 -5.24 -20.06 -9.12
N ASP A 261 -5.82 -20.77 -10.09
CA ASP A 261 -7.13 -21.40 -9.95
C ASP A 261 -7.15 -22.43 -8.81
N ARG A 262 -6.02 -23.13 -8.65
CA ARG A 262 -5.82 -24.14 -7.60
C ARG A 262 -6.04 -23.56 -6.20
N PHE A 263 -5.47 -22.38 -5.94
CA PHE A 263 -5.57 -21.72 -4.64
C PHE A 263 -6.67 -20.66 -4.59
N LYS A 264 -7.46 -20.53 -5.68
CA LYS A 264 -8.53 -19.54 -5.85
C LYS A 264 -8.03 -18.12 -5.60
N VAL A 265 -6.89 -17.79 -6.21
CA VAL A 265 -6.28 -16.47 -6.13
C VAL A 265 -6.26 -15.87 -7.53
N THR A 266 -6.85 -14.69 -7.67
CA THR A 266 -6.63 -13.83 -8.84
C THR A 266 -5.61 -12.78 -8.43
N ALA A 267 -4.49 -12.67 -9.14
CA ALA A 267 -3.55 -11.59 -8.89
C ALA A 267 -4.12 -10.28 -9.43
N GLU A 268 -4.35 -9.32 -8.54
CA GLU A 268 -4.95 -8.04 -8.90
C GLU A 268 -4.60 -6.98 -7.86
N THR A 269 -4.71 -5.73 -8.29
CA THR A 269 -4.80 -4.58 -7.41
C THR A 269 -6.11 -3.86 -7.66
N SER A 270 -6.74 -3.38 -6.60
CA SER A 270 -7.98 -2.62 -6.69
C SER A 270 -7.92 -1.42 -5.77
N GLU A 271 -8.83 -0.47 -6.00
CA GLU A 271 -9.14 0.57 -5.03
C GLU A 271 -9.43 -0.10 -3.68
N GLY A 272 -8.80 0.42 -2.62
CA GLY A 272 -8.94 -0.15 -1.30
C GLY A 272 -9.79 0.72 -0.38
N SER A 273 -10.21 0.11 0.74
CA SER A 273 -11.09 0.72 1.74
C SER A 273 -10.40 0.88 3.10
N ASN A 274 -9.07 0.78 3.16
CA ASN A 274 -8.34 0.85 4.42
C ASN A 274 -8.17 2.31 4.86
N GLU A 275 -8.76 2.67 6.00
CA GLU A 275 -8.73 4.01 6.59
C GLU A 275 -7.56 4.22 7.58
N GLY A 276 -6.77 3.17 7.88
CA GLY A 276 -5.72 3.17 8.89
C GLY A 276 -4.31 3.02 8.35
N ASN A 277 -3.40 2.54 9.21
CA ASN A 277 -2.09 2.08 8.76
C ASN A 277 -2.26 0.84 7.86
N GLY A 278 -1.27 0.59 7.02
CA GLY A 278 -1.18 -0.62 6.22
C GLY A 278 -1.02 -1.88 7.06
N TYR A 279 -1.49 -2.97 6.52
CA TYR A 279 -1.36 -4.31 7.10
C TYR A 279 -1.33 -5.35 5.98
N MET A 280 -0.99 -6.60 6.31
CA MET A 280 -1.04 -7.67 5.33
C MET A 280 -1.42 -9.01 5.94
N ASN A 281 -2.04 -9.86 5.12
CA ASN A 281 -2.26 -11.27 5.42
C ASN A 281 -1.33 -12.13 4.55
N ILE A 282 -0.70 -13.11 5.18
CA ILE A 282 0.14 -14.11 4.54
C ILE A 282 -0.46 -15.48 4.81
N TYR A 283 -0.74 -16.20 3.73
CA TYR A 283 -1.23 -17.56 3.77
C TYR A 283 -0.14 -18.48 3.26
N TYR A 284 0.25 -19.48 4.05
CA TYR A 284 1.24 -20.48 3.67
C TYR A 284 0.58 -21.85 3.55
N PHE A 285 0.57 -22.40 2.34
CA PHE A 285 -0.09 -23.67 2.01
C PHE A 285 0.84 -24.89 2.18
N GLY A 286 2.13 -24.68 2.46
CA GLY A 286 3.12 -25.75 2.57
C GLY A 286 3.96 -25.95 1.30
N ASN A 287 4.85 -26.94 1.37
CA ASN A 287 5.76 -27.36 0.30
C ASN A 287 5.26 -28.59 -0.48
N SER A 288 4.21 -29.27 0.02
CA SER A 288 3.67 -30.43 -0.65
C SER A 288 2.48 -30.04 -1.50
N GLU A 289 2.42 -30.59 -2.71
CA GLU A 289 1.21 -30.54 -3.53
C GLU A 289 0.04 -31.32 -2.90
N SER A 290 0.20 -31.93 -1.72
CA SER A 290 -0.74 -32.90 -1.14
C SER A 290 -1.69 -32.37 -0.07
N ASN A 291 -1.51 -31.16 0.47
CA ASN A 291 -2.46 -30.61 1.47
C ASN A 291 -3.81 -30.20 0.86
N TYR A 292 -3.85 -30.01 -0.46
CA TYR A 292 -5.08 -29.86 -1.25
C TYR A 292 -5.37 -31.11 -2.10
N ALA A 293 -4.87 -32.28 -1.67
CA ALA A 293 -5.49 -33.52 -2.11
C ALA A 293 -6.93 -33.46 -1.62
N ILE A 294 -7.83 -33.14 -2.56
CA ILE A 294 -9.28 -33.25 -2.45
C ILE A 294 -9.56 -34.34 -1.43
N ARG A 295 -10.07 -33.97 -0.24
CA ARG A 295 -10.77 -34.94 0.59
C ARG A 295 -11.97 -35.35 -0.24
N CYS A 296 -11.79 -36.32 -1.14
CA CYS A 296 -12.86 -37.04 -1.76
C CYS A 296 -13.67 -37.57 -0.58
N LYS A 297 -14.82 -36.93 -0.33
CA LYS A 297 -15.82 -37.37 0.66
C LYS A 297 -16.56 -38.63 0.18
N THR A 298 -15.87 -39.46 -0.58
CA THR A 298 -16.31 -40.77 -1.03
C THR A 298 -15.08 -41.67 -0.96
N ILE A 299 -15.02 -42.45 0.11
CA ILE A 299 -14.34 -43.74 0.13
C ILE A 299 -14.83 -44.48 -1.11
N VAL A 300 -13.99 -44.57 -2.15
CA VAL A 300 -13.51 -45.81 -2.78
C VAL A 300 -12.40 -45.42 -3.77
N CYS A 301 -11.15 -45.64 -3.40
CA CYS A 301 -10.07 -45.84 -4.38
C CYS A 301 -9.21 -47.00 -3.92
N ARG A 302 -9.59 -48.21 -4.34
CA ARG A 302 -8.66 -49.34 -4.42
C ARG A 302 -7.71 -49.05 -5.59
N CYS A 303 -6.55 -48.47 -5.31
CA CYS A 303 -5.43 -48.53 -6.25
C CYS A 303 -4.83 -49.94 -6.21
N ARG A 304 -5.19 -50.78 -7.19
CA ARG A 304 -4.39 -51.95 -7.58
C ARG A 304 -3.30 -51.44 -8.51
N PHE A 305 -2.07 -51.36 -8.03
CA PHE A 305 -0.90 -51.25 -8.91
C PHE A 305 -0.82 -52.52 -9.76
N ARG A 306 -0.96 -52.38 -11.08
CA ARG A 306 -0.46 -53.37 -12.04
C ARG A 306 0.46 -52.65 -13.01
N HIS A 307 1.74 -53.04 -12.92
CA HIS A 307 2.76 -52.78 -13.92
C HIS A 307 2.27 -53.14 -15.31
N ILE A 308 2.38 -52.22 -16.27
CA ILE A 308 2.28 -52.50 -17.69
C ILE A 308 3.68 -52.30 -18.26
N TYR A 309 4.31 -53.41 -18.64
CA TYR A 309 5.50 -53.44 -19.47
C TYR A 309 5.12 -53.12 -20.92
N PHE A 310 5.85 -52.20 -21.55
CA PHE A 310 5.80 -52.00 -23.00
C PHE A 310 6.55 -53.16 -23.69
N CYS A 311 5.86 -53.96 -24.49
CA CYS A 311 6.49 -54.84 -25.47
C CYS A 311 6.57 -54.12 -26.81
N LEU A 312 7.80 -53.84 -27.26
CA LEU A 312 8.12 -53.51 -28.65
C LEU A 312 7.85 -54.73 -29.54
N TRP A 313 7.09 -54.55 -30.62
CA TRP A 313 7.00 -55.50 -31.72
C TRP A 313 7.87 -54.99 -32.88
N PHE A 314 8.87 -55.79 -33.26
CA PHE A 314 9.48 -55.72 -34.58
C PHE A 314 8.66 -56.59 -35.55
N LYS A 315 8.32 -56.01 -36.70
CA LYS A 315 8.24 -56.72 -37.98
C LYS A 315 8.95 -55.86 -39.02
#